data_AF-A0A7V9PEU7-F1
#
_entry.id   AF-A0A7V9PEU7-F1
#
_cell.length_a   1.000
_cell.length_b   1.000
_cell.length_c   1.000
_cell.angle_alpha   90.00
_cell.angle_beta   90.00
_cell.angle_gamma   90.00
#
_symmetry.space_group_name_H-M   'P 1'
#
loop_
_entity.id
_entity.type
_entity.pdbx_description
1 polymer ?
#
loop_
_entity_poly.entity_id
_entity_poly.type
_entity_poly.pdbx_seq_one_letter_code
_entity_poly.pdbx_strand_id
1 'polypeptide(L)' 'MLRIRSFTEPEARRVASWRYEPPYDVYDGDAGNVEAFLRPTGGVHAHFAVVDSRAEDDLVGHCCFKAEARVAGQV' A
#
# COMPACT_ATOMS: atom_id res chain seq x y z
N MET A 1 16.98 0.07 5.20
CA MET A 1 16.28 -0.80 6.15
C MET A 1 14.82 -0.58 5.86
N LEU A 2 14.03 -1.65 5.77
CA LEU A 2 12.61 -1.48 5.47
C LEU A 2 11.88 -0.90 6.69
N ARG A 3 11.07 0.14 6.46
CA ARG A 3 10.21 0.76 7.46
C ARG A 3 8.77 0.80 6.94
N ILE A 4 7.83 0.58 7.85
CA ILE A 4 6.39 0.66 7.57
C ILE A 4 5.84 1.92 8.24
N ARG A 5 5.07 2.72 7.49
CA ARG A 5 4.43 3.95 7.98
C ARG A 5 3.21 4.33 7.14
N SER A 6 2.45 5.32 7.60
CA SER A 6 1.35 5.91 6.79
C SER A 6 1.87 6.47 5.48
N PHE A 7 1.06 6.42 4.42
CA PHE A 7 1.36 7.06 3.15
C PHE A 7 1.40 8.59 3.28
N THR A 8 2.24 9.22 2.46
CA THR A 8 2.02 10.60 2.04
C THR A 8 1.13 10.64 0.79
N GLU A 9 0.51 11.78 0.48
CA GLU A 9 -0.33 11.91 -0.71
C GLU A 9 0.41 11.59 -2.03
N PRO A 10 1.65 12.08 -2.29
CA PRO A 10 2.37 11.72 -3.50
C PRO A 10 2.59 10.21 -3.67
N GLU A 11 2.82 9.51 -2.56
CA GLU A 11 3.07 8.07 -2.57
C GLU A 11 1.80 7.25 -2.75
N ALA A 12 0.70 7.68 -2.14
CA ALA A 12 -0.62 7.11 -2.38
C ALA A 12 -0.97 7.18 -3.87
N ARG A 13 -0.71 8.33 -4.52
CA ARG A 13 -0.87 8.49 -5.97
C ARG A 13 0.06 7.57 -6.76
N ARG A 14 1.34 7.45 -6.36
CA ARG A 14 2.32 6.57 -6.99
C ARG A 14 1.89 5.11 -6.95
N VAL A 15 1.50 4.58 -5.78
CA VAL A 15 1.02 3.18 -5.64
C VAL A 15 -0.28 2.95 -6.40
N ALA A 16 -1.25 3.85 -6.28
CA ALA A 16 -2.52 3.76 -7.01
C ALA A 16 -2.32 3.73 -8.55
N SER A 17 -1.20 4.28 -9.04
CA SER A 17 -0.83 4.27 -10.46
C SER A 17 0.02 3.08 -10.90
N TRP A 18 0.38 2.15 -10.00
CA TRP A 18 1.20 0.99 -10.38
C TRP A 18 0.49 0.15 -11.44
N ARG A 19 1.28 -0.25 -12.44
CA ARG A 19 0.88 -1.11 -13.54
C ARG A 19 1.88 -2.23 -13.65
N TYR A 20 1.38 -3.44 -13.84
CA TYR A 20 2.20 -4.64 -13.94
C TYR A 20 1.92 -5.33 -15.27
N GLU A 21 2.95 -5.93 -15.83
CA GLU A 21 2.80 -6.77 -17.02
C GLU A 21 2.06 -8.08 -16.66
N PRO A 22 1.31 -8.68 -17.61
CA PRO A 22 0.70 -9.98 -17.41
C PRO A 22 1.70 -11.06 -16.97
N PRO A 23 1.30 -12.01 -16.10
CA PRO A 23 -0.04 -12.24 -15.56
C PRO A 23 -0.33 -11.46 -14.26
N TYR A 24 0.50 -10.46 -13.94
CA TYR A 24 0.42 -9.72 -12.68
C TYR A 24 -0.41 -8.44 -12.80
N ASP A 25 -0.98 -8.15 -13.98
CA ASP A 25 -1.92 -7.06 -14.25
C ASP A 25 -3.18 -7.14 -13.36
N VAL A 26 -3.48 -8.31 -12.77
CA VAL A 26 -4.50 -8.43 -11.71
C VAL A 26 -4.18 -7.60 -10.45
N TYR A 27 -2.91 -7.24 -10.24
CA TYR A 27 -2.44 -6.41 -9.13
C TYR A 27 -2.32 -4.93 -9.48
N ASP A 28 -2.77 -4.54 -10.68
CA ASP A 28 -2.81 -3.16 -11.11
C ASP A 28 -3.51 -2.25 -10.09
N GLY A 29 -2.92 -1.08 -9.87
CA GLY A 29 -3.51 -0.05 -9.03
C GLY A 29 -4.76 0.58 -9.67
N ASP A 30 -5.64 1.10 -8.83
CA ASP A 30 -6.75 1.95 -9.27
C ASP A 30 -6.42 3.43 -8.97
N ALA A 31 -6.07 4.18 -10.02
CA ALA A 31 -5.73 5.60 -9.90
C ALA A 31 -6.90 6.47 -9.44
N GLY A 32 -8.15 5.98 -9.53
CA GLY A 32 -9.33 6.62 -8.98
C GLY A 32 -9.49 6.47 -7.47
N ASN A 33 -8.71 5.57 -6.85
CA ASN A 33 -8.89 5.17 -5.45
C ASN A 33 -7.70 5.55 -4.54
N VAL A 34 -7.11 6.74 -4.77
CA VAL A 34 -6.01 7.27 -3.94
C VAL A 34 -6.40 7.40 -2.46
N GLU A 35 -7.65 7.81 -2.19
CA GLU A 35 -8.18 8.03 -0.85
C GLU A 35 -8.16 6.77 0.03
N ALA A 36 -8.21 5.56 -0.55
CA ALA A 36 -8.10 4.33 0.23
C ALA A 36 -6.75 4.20 0.94
N PHE A 37 -5.67 4.71 0.33
CA PHE A 37 -4.32 4.64 0.89
C PHE A 37 -4.05 5.69 1.97
N LEU A 38 -4.82 6.79 2.00
CA LEU A 38 -4.66 7.89 2.95
C LEU A 38 -5.51 7.72 4.21
N ARG A 39 -6.35 6.68 4.28
CA ARG A 39 -7.24 6.46 5.43
C ARG A 39 -6.44 6.27 6.72
N PRO A 40 -6.84 6.94 7.83
CA PRO A 40 -6.18 6.79 9.12
C PRO A 40 -6.18 5.33 9.60
N THR A 41 -5.10 4.96 10.30
CA THR A 41 -4.83 3.61 10.84
C THR A 41 -5.88 3.09 11.84
N GLY A 42 -6.85 3.92 12.23
CA GLY A 42 -8.03 3.55 13.03
C GLY A 42 -9.20 2.94 12.25
N GLY A 43 -9.24 3.07 10.92
CA GLY A 43 -10.32 2.53 10.07
C GLY A 43 -10.31 1.00 9.92
N VAL A 44 -11.37 0.45 9.33
CA VAL A 44 -11.51 -0.98 8.96
C VAL A 44 -10.50 -1.39 7.88
N HIS A 45 -10.06 -0.41 7.08
CA HIS A 45 -9.12 -0.55 5.98
C HIS A 45 -7.89 0.31 6.29
N ALA A 46 -6.73 -0.31 6.52
CA ALA A 46 -5.52 0.39 6.93
C ALA A 46 -4.36 0.01 6.01
N HIS A 47 -3.95 0.96 5.16
CA HIS A 47 -2.90 0.80 4.16
C HIS A 47 -1.63 1.54 4.60
N PHE A 48 -0.47 0.95 4.32
CA PHE A 48 0.82 1.46 4.78
C PHE A 48 1.86 1.39 3.66
N ALA A 49 2.68 2.44 3.60
CA ALA A 49 3.86 2.49 2.77
C ALA A 49 4.96 1.62 3.37
N VAL A 50 5.63 0.87 2.51
CA VAL A 50 6.91 0.21 2.82
C VAL A 50 8.00 1.00 2.12
N VAL A 51 8.90 1.58 2.91
CA VAL A 51 9.98 2.43 2.40
C VAL A 51 11.36 1.88 2.76
N ASP A 52 12.35 2.07 1.89
CA ASP A 52 13.74 1.82 2.23
C ASP A 52 14.40 3.08 2.80
N SER A 53 14.59 3.08 4.12
CA SER A 53 15.22 4.19 4.83
C SER A 53 16.69 4.42 4.47
N ARG A 54 17.35 3.49 3.75
CA ARG A 54 18.73 3.67 3.25
C ARG A 54 18.78 4.44 1.93
N ALA A 55 17.65 4.54 1.24
CA ALA A 55 17.51 5.17 -0.06
C ALA A 55 16.52 6.34 0.05
N GLU A 56 16.77 7.26 0.99
CA GLU A 56 15.96 8.48 1.16
C GLU A 56 14.45 8.22 1.36
N ASP A 57 14.10 7.14 2.07
CA ASP A 57 12.72 6.67 2.23
C ASP A 57 12.01 6.38 0.89
N ASP A 58 12.73 5.86 -0.13
CA ASP A 58 12.11 5.45 -1.39
C ASP A 58 11.02 4.41 -1.15
N LEU A 59 9.91 4.62 -1.85
CA LEU A 59 8.72 3.79 -1.77
C LEU A 59 8.92 2.52 -2.59
N VAL A 60 9.14 1.42 -1.87
CA VAL A 60 9.45 0.11 -2.45
C VAL A 60 8.30 -0.89 -2.33
N GLY A 61 7.24 -0.55 -1.60
CA GLY A 61 6.13 -1.47 -1.38
C GLY A 61 4.92 -0.84 -0.68
N HIS A 62 3.88 -1.66 -0.58
CA HIS A 62 2.62 -1.39 0.10
C HIS A 62 2.21 -2.63 0.89
N CYS A 63 1.63 -2.44 2.08
CA CYS A 63 0.92 -3.50 2.79
C CYS A 63 -0.38 -2.97 3.41
N CYS A 64 -1.35 -3.85 3.65
CA CYS A 64 -2.53 -3.54 4.44
C CYS A 64 -2.58 -4.44 5.69
N PHE A 65 -3.19 -3.93 6.76
CA PHE A 65 -3.48 -4.70 7.96
C PHE A 65 -4.98 -4.66 8.24
N LYS A 66 -5.47 -5.63 9.04
CA LYS A 66 -6.86 -5.82 9.49
C LYS A 66 -7.72 -6.66 8.54
N ALA A 67 -9.03 -6.36 8.46
CA ALA A 67 -10.04 -7.26 7.92
C ALA A 67 -9.72 -7.73 6.50
N GLU A 68 -9.13 -6.85 5.68
CA GLU A 68 -8.73 -7.11 4.30
C GLU A 68 -7.53 -8.07 4.19
N ALA A 69 -6.66 -8.08 5.20
CA ALA A 69 -5.45 -8.89 5.23
C ALA A 69 -5.67 -10.23 5.95
N ARG A 70 -6.89 -10.53 6.42
CA ARG A 70 -7.18 -11.79 7.12
C ARG A 70 -7.39 -12.92 6.11
N VAL A 71 -6.51 -13.91 6.18
CA VAL A 71 -6.71 -15.19 5.51
C VAL A 71 -7.59 -16.08 6.40
N ALA A 72 -8.66 -16.63 5.83
CA ALA A 72 -9.53 -17.55 6.56
C ALA A 72 -8.71 -18.74 7.12
N GLY A 73 -8.79 -18.96 8.43
CA GLY A 73 -8.09 -20.04 9.12
C GLY A 73 -6.72 -19.69 9.70
N GLN A 74 -6.21 -18.46 9.52
CA GLN A 74 -5.04 -17.98 10.25
C GLN A 74 -5.47 -17.14 11.47
N VAL A 75 -5.12 -17.62 12.67
CA VAL A 75 -5.34 -16.99 13.98
C VAL A 75 -4.08 -16.31 14.48
#